data_AF-A0A2E3HUQ8-F1
#
_entry.id   AF-A0A2E3HUQ8-F1
#
_cell.length_a   1.000
_cell.length_b   1.000
_cell.length_c   1.000
_cell.angle_alpha   90.00
_cell.angle_beta   90.00
_cell.angle_gamma   90.00
#
_symmetry.space_group_name_H-M   'P 1'
#
loop_
_entity.id
_entity.type
_entity.pdbx_description
1 polymer ?
#
loop_
_entity_poly.entity_id
_entity_poly.type
_entity_poly.pdbx_seq_one_letter_code
_entity_poly.pdbx_strand_id
1 'polypeptide(L)'
;MQAYKELNIYYGDLHNHCGISYGHGSIEEALLNAKEQLDFCSVTGHALWPDMPEPDNEIQYIIDFHNTGFSRLRSLWPKVQQIIENHNEDGKFVTFLSFEMHSSTDGDRTIIYKEPKGKILEVENLAELHQKLGELKAQNIPAISLPHHIGYKQGQRGINWQTFDEEFSPVVEIISMHGCSEANENTRPFLHVMGPSDHESTMQYGLNQNHFFGVVGSTDHHSAHPGSYGHGRTGLWAREKTRNAIWDAICNRRTYALTGDRIQLKYSINGQPMGSRIETTAHRMIEVHAIGGGPIDCIDIIKNGDLIQRFSEYDITREHQPEIIRTKLYLEVGWGERKIKTDWDVQFGISEGRILEVEPRFRGPEVVSPLEEELSPSSSYYNSHWQLDGDLGIRFTTTTFGNPNNSTNASQGVCLNVEMPSKAIVKSTINGQKINIPLNKLIQGARTGRLRKIGSAGYRFNRSPQQWEFDWKCQFTDITKKHKEKDIYYVRVRQKNDQWAWSSPIQLL
;
A
#
# COMPACT_ATOMS: atom_id res chain seq x y z
N MET A 1 20.13 0.75 -12.37
CA MET A 1 20.19 2.20 -12.14
C MET A 1 21.13 2.49 -10.98
N GLN A 2 22.15 3.34 -11.19
CA GLN A 2 23.20 3.62 -10.22
C GLN A 2 22.65 4.19 -8.90
N ALA A 3 21.61 5.03 -8.98
CA ALA A 3 20.93 5.66 -7.84
C ALA A 3 20.36 4.67 -6.80
N TYR A 4 20.19 3.39 -7.17
CA TYR A 4 19.56 2.36 -6.35
C TYR A 4 20.49 1.17 -6.04
N LYS A 5 21.79 1.27 -6.33
CA LYS A 5 22.72 0.13 -6.27
C LYS A 5 22.88 -0.47 -4.87
N GLU A 6 22.81 0.37 -3.83
CA GLU A 6 22.97 -0.01 -2.42
C GLU A 6 21.63 -0.09 -1.67
N LEU A 7 20.51 -0.08 -2.40
CA LEU A 7 19.18 -0.05 -1.80
C LEU A 7 18.41 -1.32 -2.15
N ASN A 8 17.72 -1.83 -1.14
CA ASN A 8 16.77 -2.93 -1.21
C ASN A 8 15.35 -2.38 -1.15
N ILE A 9 14.43 -3.12 -1.76
CA ILE A 9 13.01 -2.78 -1.76
C ILE A 9 12.32 -3.43 -0.57
N TYR A 10 11.46 -2.68 0.10
CA TYR A 10 10.62 -3.15 1.19
C TYR A 10 9.20 -2.65 1.03
N TYR A 11 8.24 -3.43 1.51
CA TYR A 11 6.82 -3.12 1.43
C TYR A 11 6.19 -3.04 2.81
N GLY A 12 5.31 -2.06 3.01
CA GLY A 12 4.65 -1.88 4.29
C GLY A 12 3.34 -1.14 4.22
N ASP A 13 2.78 -0.92 5.40
CA ASP A 13 1.52 -0.22 5.63
C ASP A 13 1.69 0.70 6.84
N LEU A 14 1.60 2.02 6.64
CA LEU A 14 1.91 3.00 7.67
C LEU A 14 0.68 3.46 8.46
N HIS A 15 -0.51 3.05 8.05
CA HIS A 15 -1.77 3.50 8.64
C HIS A 15 -2.85 2.43 8.45
N ASN A 16 -3.18 1.76 9.55
CA ASN A 16 -4.18 0.70 9.64
C ASN A 16 -4.82 0.70 11.03
N HIS A 17 -6.07 0.25 11.15
CA HIS A 17 -6.81 0.26 12.40
C HIS A 17 -7.22 -1.14 12.91
N CYS A 18 -7.35 -1.22 14.24
CA CYS A 18 -7.91 -2.38 14.93
C CYS A 18 -8.62 -1.97 16.23
N GLY A 19 -9.05 -2.95 17.02
CA GLY A 19 -9.81 -2.81 18.27
C GLY A 19 -9.10 -2.13 19.44
N ILE A 20 -7.88 -1.60 19.26
CA ILE A 20 -7.21 -0.75 20.27
C ILE A 20 -7.88 0.62 20.42
N SER A 21 -8.67 1.03 19.42
CA SER A 21 -9.56 2.19 19.46
C SER A 21 -10.96 1.73 19.05
N TYR A 22 -11.48 2.17 17.90
CA TYR A 22 -12.82 1.80 17.44
C TYR A 22 -12.88 0.98 16.14
N GLY A 23 -11.75 0.43 15.66
CA GLY A 23 -11.76 -0.62 14.64
C GLY A 23 -12.05 -2.02 15.23
N HIS A 24 -11.88 -3.05 14.42
CA HIS A 24 -12.14 -4.45 14.80
C HIS A 24 -10.87 -5.31 14.83
N GLY A 25 -10.95 -6.45 15.52
CA GLY A 25 -9.84 -7.39 15.68
C GLY A 25 -8.76 -6.90 16.66
N SER A 26 -7.93 -7.81 17.14
CA SER A 26 -6.85 -7.46 18.08
C SER A 26 -5.62 -6.85 17.38
N ILE A 27 -4.79 -6.11 18.11
CA ILE A 27 -3.50 -5.63 17.58
C ILE A 27 -2.54 -6.80 17.30
N GLU A 28 -2.66 -7.89 18.06
CA GLU A 28 -1.92 -9.12 17.83
C GLU A 28 -2.29 -9.75 16.48
N GLU A 29 -3.59 -9.87 16.16
CA GLU A 29 -4.04 -10.34 14.85
C GLU A 29 -3.61 -9.39 13.72
N ALA A 30 -3.66 -8.07 13.93
CA ALA A 30 -3.18 -7.09 12.97
C ALA A 30 -1.71 -7.31 12.62
N LEU A 31 -0.85 -7.52 13.62
CA LEU A 31 0.57 -7.78 13.43
C LEU A 31 0.86 -9.16 12.83
N LEU A 32 0.03 -10.17 13.11
CA LEU A 32 0.11 -11.47 12.44
C LEU A 32 -0.25 -11.34 10.95
N ASN A 33 -1.36 -10.69 10.61
CA ASN A 33 -1.76 -10.41 9.22
C ASN A 33 -0.68 -9.61 8.47
N ALA A 34 -0.07 -8.63 9.12
CA ALA A 34 1.02 -7.85 8.54
C ALA A 34 2.25 -8.73 8.23
N LYS A 35 2.67 -9.60 9.15
CA LYS A 35 3.82 -10.50 8.96
C LYS A 35 3.66 -11.48 7.82
N GLU A 36 2.44 -11.83 7.44
CA GLU A 36 2.20 -12.67 6.28
C GLU A 36 2.64 -12.01 4.97
N GLN A 37 2.60 -10.68 4.86
CA GLN A 37 2.74 -10.00 3.56
C GLN A 37 3.53 -8.69 3.53
N LEU A 38 4.01 -8.18 4.66
CA LEU A 38 4.71 -6.90 4.78
C LEU A 38 6.09 -7.07 5.45
N ASP A 39 7.01 -6.17 5.11
CA ASP A 39 8.32 -6.01 5.75
C ASP A 39 8.27 -5.06 6.95
N PHE A 40 7.34 -4.11 6.93
CA PHE A 40 7.12 -3.17 8.02
C PHE A 40 5.66 -2.74 8.12
N CYS A 41 5.22 -2.33 9.31
CA CYS A 41 3.93 -1.68 9.45
C CYS A 41 3.84 -0.72 10.64
N SER A 42 2.75 0.04 10.68
CA SER A 42 2.22 0.63 11.90
C SER A 42 0.77 0.18 12.09
N VAL A 43 0.34 0.09 13.35
CA VAL A 43 -1.07 -0.14 13.71
C VAL A 43 -1.50 1.07 14.55
N THR A 44 -2.43 1.83 14.01
CA THR A 44 -2.77 3.17 14.43
C THR A 44 -4.07 3.15 15.22
N GLY A 45 -4.07 3.74 16.42
CA GLY A 45 -5.31 4.00 17.13
C GLY A 45 -5.75 5.45 16.93
N HIS A 46 -7.04 5.70 16.80
CA HIS A 46 -7.56 7.06 16.83
C HIS A 46 -7.48 7.62 18.26
N ALA A 47 -6.97 8.84 18.41
CA ALA A 47 -6.60 9.38 19.71
C ALA A 47 -7.29 10.68 20.08
N LEU A 48 -7.54 11.57 19.11
CA LEU A 48 -8.11 12.88 19.37
C LEU A 48 -8.66 13.55 18.10
N TRP A 49 -9.57 14.51 18.31
CA TRP A 49 -10.15 15.38 17.29
C TRP A 49 -10.31 16.79 17.89
N PRO A 50 -9.29 17.67 17.76
CA PRO A 50 -9.27 18.95 18.48
C PRO A 50 -10.37 19.92 18.05
N ASP A 51 -10.71 19.93 16.76
CA ASP A 51 -11.80 20.73 16.17
C ASP A 51 -13.03 19.86 15.83
N MET A 52 -13.35 18.93 16.75
CA MET A 52 -14.56 18.13 16.66
C MET A 52 -15.81 19.04 16.66
N PRO A 53 -16.81 18.77 15.80
CA PRO A 53 -17.99 19.62 15.72
C PRO A 53 -18.72 19.78 17.07
N GLU A 54 -19.32 20.95 17.26
CA GLU A 54 -20.14 21.23 18.45
C GLU A 54 -21.29 20.21 18.57
N PRO A 55 -21.54 19.65 19.77
CA PRO A 55 -22.56 18.63 19.94
C PRO A 55 -23.98 19.12 19.60
N ASP A 56 -24.69 18.32 18.82
CA ASP A 56 -26.14 18.44 18.64
C ASP A 56 -26.81 17.05 18.58
N ASN A 57 -28.13 17.02 18.58
CA ASN A 57 -28.90 15.77 18.62
C ASN A 57 -28.66 14.84 17.41
N GLU A 58 -28.26 15.36 16.25
CA GLU A 58 -28.03 14.58 15.03
C GLU A 58 -26.64 13.92 15.04
N ILE A 59 -25.64 14.53 15.69
CA ILE A 59 -24.26 14.04 15.67
C ILE A 59 -23.73 13.56 17.03
N GLN A 60 -24.52 13.66 18.11
CA GLN A 60 -24.09 13.24 19.45
C GLN A 60 -23.57 11.80 19.47
N TYR A 61 -24.22 10.88 18.75
CA TYR A 61 -23.78 9.49 18.68
C TYR A 61 -22.40 9.32 18.03
N ILE A 62 -22.04 10.20 17.07
CA ILE A 62 -20.73 10.23 16.43
C ILE A 62 -19.69 10.70 17.45
N ILE A 63 -20.00 11.76 18.19
CA ILE A 63 -19.10 12.33 19.22
C ILE A 63 -18.84 11.30 20.32
N ASP A 64 -19.89 10.65 20.83
CA ASP A 64 -19.78 9.62 21.87
C ASP A 64 -18.95 8.41 21.42
N PHE A 65 -19.15 7.99 20.17
CA PHE A 65 -18.38 6.92 19.54
C PHE A 65 -16.87 7.23 19.49
N HIS A 66 -16.49 8.41 19.01
CA HIS A 66 -15.09 8.83 18.93
C HIS A 66 -14.46 8.94 20.32
N ASN A 67 -15.13 9.63 21.26
CA ASN A 67 -14.66 9.80 22.63
C ASN A 67 -14.43 8.46 23.35
N THR A 68 -15.28 7.46 23.08
CA THR A 68 -15.11 6.10 23.60
C THR A 68 -13.84 5.45 23.05
N GLY A 69 -13.60 5.53 21.74
CA GLY A 69 -12.39 4.98 21.12
C GLY A 69 -11.11 5.68 21.57
N PHE A 70 -11.13 7.00 21.68
CA PHE A 70 -10.00 7.79 22.18
C PHE A 70 -9.64 7.41 23.62
N SER A 71 -10.66 7.28 24.49
CA SER A 71 -10.47 6.87 25.88
C SER A 71 -9.93 5.44 25.98
N ARG A 72 -10.41 4.53 25.12
CA ARG A 72 -9.90 3.16 25.02
C ARG A 72 -8.42 3.15 24.66
N LEU A 73 -8.02 3.86 23.61
CA LEU A 73 -6.61 3.93 23.19
C LEU A 73 -5.73 4.48 24.32
N ARG A 74 -6.14 5.58 24.97
CA ARG A 74 -5.41 6.16 26.10
C ARG A 74 -5.17 5.13 27.21
N SER A 75 -6.19 4.34 27.56
CA SER A 75 -6.05 3.28 28.58
C SER A 75 -5.11 2.14 28.17
N LEU A 76 -5.05 1.84 26.87
CA LEU A 76 -4.27 0.74 26.31
C LEU A 76 -2.86 1.15 25.87
N TRP A 77 -2.53 2.45 25.86
CA TRP A 77 -1.30 2.96 25.26
C TRP A 77 -0.01 2.28 25.75
N PRO A 78 0.21 2.04 27.06
CA PRO A 78 1.40 1.30 27.51
C PRO A 78 1.45 -0.13 26.98
N LYS A 79 0.29 -0.79 26.84
CA LYS A 79 0.19 -2.14 26.26
C LYS A 79 0.47 -2.11 24.75
N VAL A 80 -0.04 -1.11 24.03
CA VAL A 80 0.26 -0.92 22.60
C VAL A 80 1.76 -0.76 22.38
N GLN A 81 2.42 0.10 23.17
CA GLN A 81 3.88 0.28 23.10
C GLN A 81 4.65 -1.02 23.31
N GLN A 82 4.26 -1.79 24.32
CA GLN A 82 4.88 -3.08 24.61
C GLN A 82 4.69 -4.08 23.46
N ILE A 83 3.48 -4.17 22.89
CA ILE A 83 3.17 -5.10 21.79
C ILE A 83 3.95 -4.73 20.53
N ILE A 84 3.98 -3.44 20.16
CA ILE A 84 4.71 -2.93 19.00
C ILE A 84 6.20 -3.28 19.13
N GLU A 85 6.82 -3.01 20.29
CA GLU A 85 8.23 -3.35 20.51
C GLU A 85 8.48 -4.86 20.45
N ASN A 86 7.64 -5.66 21.11
CA ASN A 86 7.80 -7.12 21.15
C ASN A 86 7.69 -7.79 19.77
N HIS A 87 7.02 -7.13 18.81
CA HIS A 87 6.88 -7.64 17.45
C HIS A 87 7.94 -7.12 16.48
N ASN A 88 8.72 -6.10 16.87
CA ASN A 88 9.80 -5.60 16.05
C ASN A 88 10.99 -6.57 16.06
N GLU A 89 11.45 -6.96 14.88
CA GLU A 89 12.66 -7.71 14.71
C GLU A 89 13.37 -7.24 13.44
N ASP A 90 14.44 -6.45 13.62
CA ASP A 90 15.30 -5.99 12.54
C ASP A 90 15.78 -7.19 11.69
N GLY A 91 15.77 -7.01 10.38
CA GLY A 91 16.05 -8.05 9.39
C GLY A 91 14.83 -8.92 9.03
N LYS A 92 13.77 -8.94 9.86
CA LYS A 92 12.57 -9.75 9.62
C LYS A 92 11.31 -8.91 9.40
N PHE A 93 10.90 -8.15 10.41
CA PHE A 93 9.66 -7.38 10.43
C PHE A 93 9.78 -6.15 11.34
N VAL A 94 9.58 -4.96 10.79
CA VAL A 94 9.80 -3.69 11.49
C VAL A 94 8.48 -3.04 11.88
N THR A 95 8.36 -2.54 13.10
CA THR A 95 7.15 -1.88 13.58
C THR A 95 7.42 -0.44 14.01
N PHE A 96 6.42 0.41 13.79
CA PHE A 96 6.37 1.79 14.24
C PHE A 96 5.16 2.03 15.14
N LEU A 97 5.35 2.80 16.21
CA LEU A 97 4.25 3.22 17.08
C LEU A 97 3.54 4.43 16.46
N SER A 98 2.22 4.41 16.40
CA SER A 98 1.47 5.54 15.88
C SER A 98 0.13 5.74 16.58
N PHE A 99 -0.42 6.94 16.37
CA PHE A 99 -1.80 7.27 16.67
C PHE A 99 -2.31 8.26 15.63
N GLU A 100 -3.62 8.41 15.51
CA GLU A 100 -4.25 9.33 14.58
C GLU A 100 -4.91 10.51 15.31
N MET A 101 -4.73 11.69 14.73
CA MET A 101 -5.44 12.91 15.07
C MET A 101 -6.35 13.29 13.89
N HIS A 102 -7.64 13.48 14.17
CA HIS A 102 -8.54 14.07 13.18
C HIS A 102 -8.42 15.59 13.18
N SER A 103 -8.64 16.19 12.01
CA SER A 103 -8.93 17.63 11.94
C SER A 103 -9.89 17.94 10.81
N SER A 104 -11.00 18.59 11.15
CA SER A 104 -11.95 19.09 10.16
C SER A 104 -11.29 20.17 9.28
N THR A 105 -10.49 21.04 9.91
CA THR A 105 -9.89 22.23 9.31
C THR A 105 -8.64 21.92 8.49
N ASP A 106 -7.74 21.09 9.03
CA ASP A 106 -6.40 20.86 8.47
C ASP A 106 -6.17 19.46 7.90
N GLY A 107 -7.21 18.61 7.95
CA GLY A 107 -7.17 17.22 7.54
C GLY A 107 -6.50 16.32 8.57
N ASP A 108 -6.78 15.03 8.44
CA ASP A 108 -6.33 14.05 9.43
C ASP A 108 -4.88 13.64 9.25
N ARG A 109 -4.30 13.24 10.38
CA ARG A 109 -2.86 13.01 10.50
C ARG A 109 -2.56 11.78 11.34
N THR A 110 -1.79 10.88 10.75
CA THR A 110 -1.14 9.79 11.49
C THR A 110 0.18 10.30 12.06
N ILE A 111 0.29 10.36 13.39
CA ILE A 111 1.55 10.65 14.08
C ILE A 111 2.29 9.34 14.22
N ILE A 112 3.47 9.25 13.63
CA ILE A 112 4.31 8.04 13.65
C ILE A 112 5.59 8.35 14.42
N TYR A 113 5.85 7.58 15.47
CA TYR A 113 7.13 7.58 16.17
C TYR A 113 8.06 6.56 15.53
N LYS A 114 9.34 6.94 15.38
CA LYS A 114 10.38 6.01 14.96
C LYS A 114 10.50 4.84 15.93
N GLU A 115 10.52 5.13 17.23
CA GLU A 115 10.67 4.15 18.30
C GLU A 115 9.31 3.87 18.96
N PRO A 116 9.11 2.73 19.63
CA PRO A 116 7.90 2.43 20.38
C PRO A 116 7.84 3.14 21.73
N LYS A 117 8.35 4.37 21.76
CA LYS A 117 8.44 5.23 22.94
C LYS A 117 7.97 6.62 22.49
N GLY A 118 6.83 7.02 23.03
CA GLY A 118 6.14 8.25 22.67
C GLY A 118 4.86 8.41 23.48
N LYS A 119 4.37 9.64 23.63
CA LYS A 119 3.07 9.88 24.27
C LYS A 119 2.02 10.15 23.20
N ILE A 120 0.75 9.92 23.52
CA ILE A 120 -0.32 10.54 22.75
C ILE A 120 -0.17 12.06 22.97
N LEU A 121 -0.11 12.82 21.87
CA LEU A 121 0.06 14.27 21.92
C LEU A 121 -1.33 14.91 21.96
N GLU A 122 -1.80 15.27 23.14
CA GLU A 122 -3.00 16.10 23.30
C GLU A 122 -2.69 17.49 22.74
N VAL A 123 -3.44 17.97 21.76
CA VAL A 123 -3.23 19.29 21.12
C VAL A 123 -4.57 19.91 20.77
N GLU A 124 -4.60 21.23 20.67
CA GLU A 124 -5.81 21.99 20.31
C GLU A 124 -5.89 22.29 18.80
N ASN A 125 -4.78 22.18 18.07
CA ASN A 125 -4.71 22.42 16.63
C ASN A 125 -3.37 21.94 16.02
N LEU A 126 -3.25 22.05 14.69
CA LEU A 126 -2.05 21.64 13.96
C LEU A 126 -0.78 22.44 14.33
N ALA A 127 -0.90 23.74 14.64
CA ALA A 127 0.26 24.54 15.02
C ALA A 127 0.88 24.06 16.34
N GLU A 128 0.04 23.70 17.33
CA GLU A 128 0.51 23.09 18.57
C GLU A 128 1.09 21.68 18.34
N LEU A 129 0.52 20.90 17.41
CA LEU A 129 1.11 19.62 17.00
C LEU A 129 2.54 19.80 16.45
N HIS A 130 2.75 20.75 15.54
CA HIS A 130 4.07 21.06 14.99
C HIS A 130 5.04 21.52 16.09
N GLN A 131 4.58 22.34 17.04
CA GLN A 131 5.41 22.73 18.19
C GLN A 131 5.87 21.49 18.99
N LYS A 132 4.95 20.59 19.35
CA LYS A 132 5.29 19.39 20.13
C LYS A 132 6.19 18.43 19.36
N LEU A 133 5.99 18.29 18.05
CA LEU A 133 6.91 17.51 17.19
C LEU A 133 8.31 18.13 17.16
N GLY A 134 8.42 19.47 17.12
CA GLY A 134 9.69 20.19 17.24
C GLY A 134 10.38 19.96 18.59
N GLU A 135 9.62 19.97 19.68
CA GLU A 135 10.12 19.67 21.03
C GLU A 135 10.63 18.21 21.14
N LEU A 136 9.88 17.25 20.59
CA LEU A 136 10.28 15.84 20.52
C LEU A 136 11.57 15.66 19.70
N LYS A 137 11.67 16.32 18.55
CA LYS A 137 12.89 16.33 17.71
C LYS A 137 14.09 16.87 18.48
N ALA A 138 13.93 17.97 19.23
CA ALA A 138 14.98 18.52 20.10
C ALA A 138 15.41 17.58 21.23
N GLN A 139 14.50 16.68 21.67
CA GLN A 139 14.76 15.64 22.66
C GLN A 139 15.31 14.33 22.03
N ASN A 140 15.61 14.30 20.74
CA ASN A 140 16.00 13.11 19.99
C ASN A 140 14.94 11.99 20.03
N ILE A 141 13.66 12.36 20.00
CA ILE A 141 12.52 11.45 19.82
C ILE A 141 11.92 11.73 18.43
N PRO A 142 12.38 11.03 17.38
CA PRO A 142 11.92 11.31 16.03
C PRO A 142 10.46 10.89 15.86
N ALA A 143 9.64 11.83 15.42
CA ALA A 143 8.26 11.61 15.05
C ALA A 143 7.91 12.44 13.81
N ILE A 144 7.00 11.93 13.00
CA ILE A 144 6.45 12.62 11.83
C ILE A 144 4.92 12.67 11.94
N SER A 145 4.32 13.61 11.22
CA SER A 145 2.88 13.73 11.04
C SER A 145 2.56 13.47 9.57
N LEU A 146 1.98 12.32 9.26
CA LEU A 146 1.59 11.90 7.91
C LEU A 146 0.15 12.33 7.64
N PRO A 147 -0.14 13.29 6.73
CA PRO A 147 -1.49 13.52 6.25
C PRO A 147 -1.99 12.28 5.50
N HIS A 148 -3.20 11.82 5.83
CA HIS A 148 -3.80 10.64 5.20
C HIS A 148 -5.20 10.89 4.66
N HIS A 149 -5.65 10.00 3.77
CA HIS A 149 -6.89 10.11 2.98
C HIS A 149 -7.21 11.56 2.55
N ILE A 150 -6.20 12.29 2.05
CA ILE A 150 -6.21 13.76 1.95
C ILE A 150 -7.33 14.32 1.06
N GLY A 151 -7.89 13.51 0.17
CA GLY A 151 -8.75 13.94 -0.93
C GLY A 151 -10.12 14.48 -0.52
N TYR A 152 -10.56 14.39 0.73
CA TYR A 152 -11.83 14.97 1.16
C TYR A 152 -11.86 16.50 1.04
N LYS A 153 -13.03 17.11 1.15
CA LYS A 153 -13.17 18.57 1.13
C LYS A 153 -12.57 19.19 2.40
N GLN A 154 -11.88 20.33 2.27
CA GLN A 154 -11.46 21.11 3.44
C GLN A 154 -12.67 21.52 4.29
N GLY A 155 -12.55 21.43 5.62
CA GLY A 155 -13.70 21.54 6.54
C GLY A 155 -14.44 20.21 6.76
N GLN A 156 -14.12 19.17 5.98
CA GLN A 156 -14.64 17.81 6.07
C GLN A 156 -13.49 16.79 6.08
N ARG A 157 -12.44 17.06 6.88
CA ARG A 157 -11.26 16.19 7.05
C ARG A 157 -10.33 16.09 5.83
N GLY A 158 -10.53 16.94 4.82
CA GLY A 158 -9.58 17.16 3.73
C GLY A 158 -8.36 17.96 4.15
N ILE A 159 -7.21 17.70 3.52
CA ILE A 159 -5.97 18.43 3.82
C ILE A 159 -6.11 19.94 3.54
N ASN A 160 -5.52 20.75 4.43
CA ASN A 160 -5.27 22.16 4.16
C ASN A 160 -3.82 22.37 3.73
N TRP A 161 -3.59 22.66 2.44
CA TRP A 161 -2.23 22.88 1.93
C TRP A 161 -1.57 24.14 2.51
N GLN A 162 -2.34 25.14 2.95
CA GLN A 162 -1.78 26.37 3.52
C GLN A 162 -1.07 26.14 4.85
N THR A 163 -1.43 25.07 5.57
CA THR A 163 -0.84 24.68 6.86
C THR A 163 0.08 23.46 6.74
N PHE A 164 0.28 22.95 5.51
CA PHE A 164 1.22 21.85 5.25
C PHE A 164 2.67 22.30 5.48
N ASP A 165 3.43 21.48 6.23
CA ASP A 165 4.84 21.71 6.50
C ASP A 165 5.65 20.43 6.25
N GLU A 166 6.56 20.49 5.27
CA GLU A 166 7.39 19.35 4.88
C GLU A 166 8.41 18.92 5.94
N GLU A 167 8.70 19.77 6.94
CA GLU A 167 9.58 19.40 8.04
C GLU A 167 8.96 18.31 8.91
N PHE A 168 7.64 18.40 9.16
CA PHE A 168 6.89 17.46 9.99
C PHE A 168 6.21 16.37 9.16
N SER A 169 5.89 16.67 7.89
CA SER A 169 5.19 15.80 6.96
C SER A 169 6.04 15.50 5.73
N PRO A 170 7.13 14.70 5.85
CA PRO A 170 8.00 14.40 4.71
C PRO A 170 7.27 13.59 3.63
N VAL A 171 6.23 12.84 3.99
CA VAL A 171 5.41 12.03 3.10
C VAL A 171 3.93 12.30 3.32
N VAL A 172 3.12 12.04 2.27
CA VAL A 172 1.67 12.17 2.25
C VAL A 172 1.07 10.90 1.67
N GLU A 173 -0.01 10.39 2.27
CA GLU A 173 -0.73 9.25 1.73
C GLU A 173 -1.69 9.69 0.63
N ILE A 174 -1.64 8.98 -0.50
CA ILE A 174 -2.44 9.30 -1.69
C ILE A 174 -3.33 8.14 -2.14
N ILE A 175 -3.29 7.01 -1.45
CA ILE A 175 -4.14 5.86 -1.74
C ILE A 175 -4.36 5.09 -0.44
N SER A 176 -5.63 4.88 -0.14
CA SER A 176 -6.08 3.94 0.89
C SER A 176 -7.41 3.31 0.48
N MET A 177 -8.09 2.63 1.41
CA MET A 177 -9.46 2.18 1.16
C MET A 177 -10.43 3.33 0.90
N HIS A 178 -10.08 4.56 1.31
CA HIS A 178 -10.86 5.75 1.05
C HIS A 178 -10.91 6.11 -0.44
N GLY A 179 -9.86 5.80 -1.21
CA GLY A 179 -9.73 6.16 -2.62
C GLY A 179 -8.34 6.69 -2.96
N CYS A 180 -8.15 7.12 -4.21
CA CYS A 180 -6.91 7.73 -4.68
C CYS A 180 -6.98 9.26 -4.69
N SER A 181 -5.98 9.92 -4.13
CA SER A 181 -5.88 11.39 -4.06
C SER A 181 -4.80 11.97 -4.96
N GLU A 182 -4.29 11.23 -5.96
CA GLU A 182 -3.41 11.80 -7.00
C GLU A 182 -4.10 13.03 -7.63
N ALA A 183 -5.34 12.84 -8.09
CA ALA A 183 -6.23 13.82 -8.69
C ALA A 183 -7.68 13.50 -8.32
N ASN A 184 -8.62 14.45 -8.50
CA ASN A 184 -10.05 14.23 -8.18
C ASN A 184 -10.79 13.41 -9.26
N GLU A 185 -10.21 13.28 -10.46
CA GLU A 185 -10.72 12.44 -11.54
C GLU A 185 -9.82 11.21 -11.70
N ASN A 186 -10.21 10.07 -11.13
CA ASN A 186 -9.43 8.84 -11.18
C ASN A 186 -10.30 7.57 -11.11
N THR A 187 -9.69 6.39 -11.30
CA THR A 187 -10.41 5.10 -11.34
C THR A 187 -10.73 4.50 -9.96
N ARG A 188 -10.37 5.20 -8.88
CA ARG A 188 -10.50 4.80 -7.47
C ARG A 188 -11.12 5.94 -6.66
N PRO A 189 -12.41 6.24 -6.91
CA PRO A 189 -13.08 7.38 -6.31
C PRO A 189 -13.25 7.21 -4.80
N PHE A 190 -13.52 8.34 -4.14
CA PHE A 190 -13.87 8.37 -2.73
C PHE A 190 -15.32 7.94 -2.51
N LEU A 191 -15.52 6.80 -1.84
CA LEU A 191 -16.84 6.17 -1.62
C LEU A 191 -17.24 6.03 -0.14
N HIS A 192 -16.40 6.52 0.77
CA HIS A 192 -16.67 6.52 2.19
C HIS A 192 -17.73 7.57 2.58
N VAL A 193 -18.35 7.41 3.75
CA VAL A 193 -19.41 8.30 4.27
C VAL A 193 -18.97 9.75 4.50
N MET A 194 -17.66 10.02 4.54
CA MET A 194 -17.08 11.35 4.66
C MET A 194 -17.28 12.23 3.42
N GLY A 195 -17.59 11.63 2.25
CA GLY A 195 -17.91 12.37 1.04
C GLY A 195 -17.03 12.04 -0.17
N PRO A 196 -17.23 12.73 -1.30
CA PRO A 196 -16.39 12.58 -2.50
C PRO A 196 -15.06 13.32 -2.35
N SER A 197 -14.16 13.10 -3.32
CA SER A 197 -12.90 13.84 -3.39
C SER A 197 -13.09 15.27 -3.90
N ASP A 198 -12.33 16.22 -3.37
CA ASP A 198 -12.28 17.63 -3.77
C ASP A 198 -10.95 17.95 -4.47
N HIS A 199 -10.99 18.83 -5.48
CA HIS A 199 -9.81 19.19 -6.29
C HIS A 199 -8.70 19.82 -5.46
N GLU A 200 -9.05 20.72 -4.54
CA GLU A 200 -8.07 21.51 -3.78
C GLU A 200 -7.32 20.64 -2.77
N SER A 201 -7.86 19.48 -2.40
CA SER A 201 -7.25 18.56 -1.44
C SER A 201 -6.42 17.45 -2.10
N THR A 202 -6.17 17.52 -3.41
CA THR A 202 -5.41 16.50 -4.14
C THR A 202 -3.89 16.70 -4.05
N MET A 203 -3.14 15.62 -4.24
CA MET A 203 -1.68 15.67 -4.40
C MET A 203 -1.27 16.61 -5.52
N GLN A 204 -1.91 16.52 -6.69
CA GLN A 204 -1.58 17.40 -7.83
C GLN A 204 -1.78 18.87 -7.50
N TYR A 205 -2.84 19.23 -6.77
CA TYR A 205 -3.02 20.59 -6.29
C TYR A 205 -1.87 21.03 -5.37
N GLY A 206 -1.53 20.21 -4.35
CA GLY A 206 -0.42 20.50 -3.44
C GLY A 206 0.92 20.69 -4.15
N LEU A 207 1.24 19.82 -5.12
CA LEU A 207 2.45 19.97 -5.94
C LEU A 207 2.43 21.23 -6.81
N ASN A 208 1.27 21.62 -7.36
CA ASN A 208 1.11 22.86 -8.13
C ASN A 208 1.30 24.13 -7.28
N GLN A 209 1.06 24.04 -5.96
CA GLN A 209 1.40 25.09 -4.98
C GLN A 209 2.88 25.04 -4.54
N ASN A 210 3.71 24.19 -5.15
CA ASN A 210 5.13 23.96 -4.84
C ASN A 210 5.42 23.33 -3.47
N HIS A 211 4.44 22.72 -2.81
CA HIS A 211 4.71 21.86 -1.66
C HIS A 211 5.51 20.64 -2.12
N PHE A 212 6.44 20.16 -1.30
CA PHE A 212 7.28 19.03 -1.64
C PHE A 212 7.23 17.95 -0.58
N PHE A 213 6.79 16.77 -0.99
CA PHE A 213 6.57 15.62 -0.13
C PHE A 213 6.76 14.34 -0.94
N GLY A 214 7.08 13.25 -0.27
CA GLY A 214 7.02 11.91 -0.84
C GLY A 214 5.61 11.36 -0.77
N VAL A 215 5.35 10.27 -1.47
CA VAL A 215 4.03 9.63 -1.46
C VAL A 215 4.09 8.24 -0.86
N VAL A 216 3.03 7.89 -0.15
CA VAL A 216 2.82 6.57 0.47
C VAL A 216 1.41 6.08 0.17
N GLY A 217 1.22 4.77 0.34
CA GLY A 217 -0.10 4.15 0.35
C GLY A 217 -0.23 3.30 1.61
N SER A 218 -1.35 3.39 2.28
CA SER A 218 -1.64 2.60 3.48
C SER A 218 -3.07 2.11 3.36
N THR A 219 -3.48 1.17 4.21
CA THR A 219 -4.81 0.58 4.03
C THR A 219 -5.94 1.42 4.59
N ASP A 220 -5.68 2.10 5.73
CA ASP A 220 -6.70 2.71 6.59
C ASP A 220 -7.83 1.71 6.95
N HIS A 221 -7.47 0.42 6.95
CA HIS A 221 -8.46 -0.64 7.06
C HIS A 221 -8.82 -0.88 8.53
N HIS A 222 -10.12 -0.94 8.85
CA HIS A 222 -10.64 -1.08 10.21
C HIS A 222 -10.89 -2.51 10.69
N SER A 223 -10.20 -3.51 10.13
CA SER A 223 -10.45 -4.94 10.40
C SER A 223 -9.18 -5.71 10.80
N ALA A 224 -8.22 -5.03 11.45
CA ALA A 224 -6.95 -5.63 11.87
C ALA A 224 -6.23 -6.35 10.72
N HIS A 225 -6.19 -5.72 9.54
CA HIS A 225 -5.59 -6.32 8.35
C HIS A 225 -4.66 -5.36 7.61
N PRO A 226 -3.53 -4.94 8.23
CA PRO A 226 -2.51 -4.18 7.52
C PRO A 226 -2.07 -4.89 6.25
N GLY A 227 -1.93 -4.11 5.17
CA GLY A 227 -1.56 -4.61 3.86
C GLY A 227 -2.67 -5.33 3.10
N SER A 228 -3.94 -5.24 3.55
CA SER A 228 -5.14 -5.72 2.85
C SER A 228 -5.07 -5.40 1.36
N TYR A 229 -4.96 -6.44 0.55
CA TYR A 229 -4.54 -6.31 -0.84
C TYR A 229 -5.60 -5.57 -1.69
N GLY A 230 -5.18 -4.47 -2.31
CA GLY A 230 -6.03 -3.63 -3.16
C GLY A 230 -6.44 -2.29 -2.52
N HIS A 231 -6.17 -2.12 -1.23
CA HIS A 231 -6.53 -0.94 -0.44
C HIS A 231 -5.38 0.02 -0.16
N GLY A 232 -4.23 -0.13 -0.81
CA GLY A 232 -3.06 0.71 -0.53
C GLY A 232 -1.91 -0.06 0.13
N ARG A 233 -0.70 0.27 -0.28
CA ARG A 233 0.56 -0.27 0.26
C ARG A 233 1.69 0.70 -0.05
N THR A 234 2.70 0.75 0.80
CA THR A 234 3.90 1.57 0.58
C THR A 234 5.02 0.68 0.11
N GLY A 235 5.66 1.05 -1.00
CA GLY A 235 6.98 0.56 -1.38
C GLY A 235 8.04 1.59 -1.01
N LEU A 236 9.22 1.14 -0.57
CA LEU A 236 10.35 2.05 -0.31
C LEU A 236 11.70 1.41 -0.57
N TRP A 237 12.71 2.26 -0.75
CA TRP A 237 14.10 1.89 -0.99
C TRP A 237 14.98 2.24 0.22
N ALA A 238 15.45 1.22 0.94
CA ALA A 238 16.31 1.35 2.11
C ALA A 238 17.53 0.43 2.02
N ARG A 239 18.60 0.76 2.77
CA ARG A 239 19.84 -0.06 2.75
C ARG A 239 19.62 -1.45 3.32
N GLU A 240 18.79 -1.56 4.33
CA GLU A 240 18.54 -2.80 5.08
C GLU A 240 17.13 -2.75 5.70
N LYS A 241 16.64 -3.91 6.15
CA LYS A 241 15.33 -4.04 6.79
C LYS A 241 15.43 -3.74 8.29
N THR A 242 15.79 -2.52 8.65
CA THR A 242 15.88 -2.09 10.05
C THR A 242 15.01 -0.87 10.28
N ARG A 243 14.56 -0.68 11.53
CA ARG A 243 13.79 0.51 11.93
C ARG A 243 14.49 1.81 11.51
N ASN A 244 15.82 1.88 11.68
CA ASN A 244 16.63 3.02 11.28
C ASN A 244 16.62 3.26 9.77
N ALA A 245 16.89 2.22 8.96
CA ALA A 245 17.01 2.37 7.52
C ALA A 245 15.66 2.62 6.83
N ILE A 246 14.58 2.03 7.35
CA ILE A 246 13.22 2.29 6.88
C ILE A 246 12.78 3.70 7.23
N TRP A 247 13.01 4.14 8.47
CA TRP A 247 12.74 5.53 8.87
C TRP A 247 13.50 6.54 8.01
N ASP A 248 14.79 6.29 7.75
CA ASP A 248 15.61 7.11 6.87
C ASP A 248 15.04 7.16 5.43
N ALA A 249 14.53 6.06 4.91
CA ALA A 249 13.88 6.04 3.59
C ALA A 249 12.59 6.87 3.55
N ILE A 250 11.78 6.84 4.61
CA ILE A 250 10.57 7.65 4.75
C ILE A 250 10.93 9.14 4.79
N CYS A 251 11.83 9.55 5.70
CA CYS A 251 12.24 10.95 5.84
C CYS A 251 12.89 11.53 4.57
N ASN A 252 13.61 10.69 3.81
CA ASN A 252 14.20 11.07 2.52
C ASN A 252 13.29 10.84 1.32
N ARG A 253 11.99 10.53 1.54
CA ARG A 253 10.99 10.37 0.47
C ARG A 253 11.37 9.34 -0.59
N ARG A 254 12.16 8.33 -0.22
CA ARG A 254 12.48 7.18 -1.10
C ARG A 254 11.34 6.16 -1.07
N THR A 255 10.12 6.67 -1.08
CA THR A 255 8.86 5.93 -0.95
C THR A 255 8.05 6.08 -2.23
N TYR A 256 7.08 5.19 -2.40
CA TYR A 256 6.10 5.28 -3.46
C TYR A 256 4.83 4.53 -3.04
N ALA A 257 3.69 4.97 -3.56
CA ALA A 257 2.40 4.43 -3.25
C ALA A 257 2.04 3.29 -4.21
N LEU A 258 1.38 2.25 -3.71
CA LEU A 258 0.91 1.08 -4.46
C LEU A 258 -0.55 0.82 -4.14
N THR A 259 -1.32 0.32 -5.09
CA THR A 259 -2.68 -0.16 -4.82
C THR A 259 -2.70 -1.53 -4.13
N GLY A 260 -1.80 -2.44 -4.52
CA GLY A 260 -1.81 -3.82 -4.03
C GLY A 260 -0.62 -4.65 -4.52
N ASP A 261 -0.50 -4.83 -5.84
CA ASP A 261 0.64 -5.57 -6.44
C ASP A 261 1.98 -4.97 -6.00
N ARG A 262 2.95 -5.83 -5.71
CA ARG A 262 4.36 -5.45 -5.46
C ARG A 262 5.04 -5.01 -6.76
N ILE A 263 4.64 -3.87 -7.30
CA ILE A 263 5.32 -3.21 -8.42
C ILE A 263 6.63 -2.63 -7.89
N GLN A 264 7.77 -3.11 -8.39
CA GLN A 264 9.07 -2.53 -8.08
C GLN A 264 9.30 -1.34 -9.00
N LEU A 265 9.36 -0.13 -8.44
CA LEU A 265 9.54 1.10 -9.21
C LEU A 265 10.86 1.79 -8.84
N LYS A 266 11.77 1.89 -9.79
CA LYS A 266 12.96 2.74 -9.72
C LYS A 266 12.81 3.89 -10.71
N TYR A 267 13.08 5.11 -10.25
CA TYR A 267 12.95 6.31 -11.05
C TYR A 267 14.02 7.33 -10.64
N SER A 268 14.76 7.87 -11.61
CA SER A 268 15.76 8.90 -11.35
C SER A 268 15.79 9.98 -12.41
N ILE A 269 16.16 11.19 -12.01
CA ILE A 269 16.57 12.27 -12.91
C ILE A 269 18.06 12.53 -12.70
N ASN A 270 18.85 12.47 -13.78
CA ASN A 270 20.29 12.74 -13.75
C ASN A 270 21.02 11.96 -12.64
N GLY A 271 20.64 10.69 -12.44
CA GLY A 271 21.22 9.81 -11.43
C GLY A 271 20.77 10.05 -9.98
N GLN A 272 19.84 10.98 -9.72
CA GLN A 272 19.27 11.22 -8.39
C GLN A 272 17.91 10.49 -8.24
N PRO A 273 17.69 9.74 -7.14
CA PRO A 273 16.49 8.91 -6.99
C PRO A 273 15.23 9.74 -6.66
N MET A 274 14.06 9.11 -6.75
CA MET A 274 12.80 9.64 -6.23
C MET A 274 12.96 10.25 -4.82
N GLY A 275 12.24 11.34 -4.54
CA GLY A 275 12.31 12.07 -3.27
C GLY A 275 13.37 13.16 -3.17
N SER A 276 14.26 13.26 -4.17
CA SER A 276 15.38 14.21 -4.20
C SER A 276 14.98 15.62 -4.63
N ARG A 277 15.70 16.61 -4.09
CA ARG A 277 15.80 17.97 -4.65
C ARG A 277 17.11 18.06 -5.43
N ILE A 278 17.09 18.54 -6.67
CA ILE A 278 18.28 18.63 -7.53
C ILE A 278 18.39 20.02 -8.14
N GLU A 279 19.59 20.41 -8.56
CA GLU A 279 19.82 21.70 -9.22
C GLU A 279 19.10 21.79 -10.57
N THR A 280 18.61 22.98 -10.90
CA THR A 280 18.05 23.31 -12.21
C THR A 280 19.05 23.03 -13.32
N THR A 281 18.58 22.29 -14.32
CA THR A 281 19.37 21.97 -15.52
C THR A 281 18.47 21.88 -16.73
N ALA A 282 19.02 22.26 -17.89
CA ALA A 282 18.31 22.19 -19.17
C ALA A 282 18.14 20.75 -19.65
N HIS A 283 19.12 19.88 -19.36
CA HIS A 283 19.13 18.49 -19.82
C HIS A 283 18.79 17.55 -18.66
N ARG A 284 17.61 16.93 -18.76
CA ARG A 284 17.04 16.09 -17.69
C ARG A 284 16.83 14.69 -18.23
N MET A 285 17.81 13.83 -17.96
CA MET A 285 17.74 12.42 -18.31
C MET A 285 16.92 11.70 -17.24
N ILE A 286 15.73 11.25 -17.64
CA ILE A 286 14.82 10.47 -16.83
C ILE A 286 15.01 9.00 -17.17
N GLU A 287 15.29 8.19 -16.14
CA GLU A 287 15.41 6.74 -16.23
C GLU A 287 14.35 6.10 -15.34
N VAL A 288 13.63 5.11 -15.88
CA VAL A 288 12.63 4.33 -15.16
C VAL A 288 12.88 2.84 -15.35
N HIS A 289 12.89 2.08 -14.26
CA HIS A 289 12.86 0.61 -14.30
C HIS A 289 11.70 0.13 -13.44
N ALA A 290 10.71 -0.49 -14.09
CA ALA A 290 9.52 -1.04 -13.44
C ALA A 290 9.48 -2.57 -13.61
N ILE A 291 9.31 -3.29 -12.49
CA ILE A 291 9.00 -4.73 -12.49
C ILE A 291 7.62 -4.92 -11.87
N GLY A 292 6.61 -5.22 -12.68
CA GLY A 292 5.22 -5.38 -12.23
C GLY A 292 4.97 -6.68 -11.45
N GLY A 293 3.91 -6.69 -10.64
CA GLY A 293 3.30 -7.92 -10.09
C GLY A 293 2.54 -8.76 -11.13
N GLY A 294 2.57 -8.33 -12.39
CA GLY A 294 1.76 -8.75 -13.53
C GLY A 294 2.07 -7.85 -14.75
N PRO A 295 1.39 -8.03 -15.90
CA PRO A 295 1.67 -7.26 -17.11
C PRO A 295 1.49 -5.75 -16.90
N ILE A 296 2.48 -4.96 -17.30
CA ILE A 296 2.42 -3.50 -17.35
C ILE A 296 1.56 -3.08 -18.56
N ASP A 297 0.74 -2.06 -18.36
CA ASP A 297 -0.05 -1.39 -19.40
C ASP A 297 0.66 -0.12 -19.89
N CYS A 298 1.04 0.76 -18.96
CA CYS A 298 1.80 1.96 -19.27
C CYS A 298 2.69 2.45 -18.13
N ILE A 299 3.68 3.27 -18.49
CA ILE A 299 4.48 4.11 -17.58
C ILE A 299 4.32 5.56 -18.04
N ASP A 300 3.80 6.41 -17.17
CA ASP A 300 3.61 7.84 -17.39
C ASP A 300 4.68 8.64 -16.64
N ILE A 301 5.27 9.62 -17.32
CA ILE A 301 6.12 10.65 -16.72
C ILE A 301 5.32 11.94 -16.69
N ILE A 302 5.10 12.45 -15.48
CA ILE A 302 4.35 13.68 -15.22
C ILE A 302 5.33 14.79 -14.83
N LYS A 303 5.13 16.00 -15.37
CA LYS A 303 5.88 17.21 -15.03
C LYS A 303 4.90 18.34 -14.75
N ASN A 304 4.92 18.87 -13.53
CA ASN A 304 4.04 19.99 -13.11
C ASN A 304 2.56 19.74 -13.44
N GLY A 305 2.07 18.52 -13.20
CA GLY A 305 0.70 18.11 -13.51
C GLY A 305 0.46 17.63 -14.95
N ASP A 306 1.36 17.93 -15.89
CA ASP A 306 1.20 17.54 -17.30
C ASP A 306 1.86 16.19 -17.61
N LEU A 307 1.16 15.33 -18.34
CA LEU A 307 1.75 14.12 -18.93
C LEU A 307 2.71 14.52 -20.06
N ILE A 308 4.01 14.33 -19.87
CA ILE A 308 5.02 14.70 -20.87
C ILE A 308 5.56 13.51 -21.67
N GLN A 309 5.41 12.29 -21.15
CA GLN A 309 5.80 11.07 -21.85
C GLN A 309 5.01 9.88 -21.32
N ARG A 310 4.60 8.99 -22.24
CA ARG A 310 4.02 7.69 -21.94
C ARG A 310 4.78 6.60 -22.68
N PHE A 311 5.18 5.56 -21.96
CA PHE A 311 5.60 4.29 -22.54
C PHE A 311 4.46 3.29 -22.44
N SER A 312 4.21 2.55 -23.51
CA SER A 312 3.14 1.56 -23.64
C SER A 312 3.69 0.24 -24.17
N GLU A 313 2.87 -0.81 -24.22
CA GLU A 313 3.27 -2.10 -24.79
C GLU A 313 3.85 -1.96 -26.21
N TYR A 314 3.36 -0.99 -26.99
CA TYR A 314 3.83 -0.73 -28.35
C TYR A 314 5.31 -0.34 -28.40
N ASP A 315 5.81 0.33 -27.37
CA ASP A 315 7.17 0.85 -27.29
C ASP A 315 8.19 -0.19 -26.80
N ILE A 316 7.71 -1.36 -26.35
CA ILE A 316 8.53 -2.40 -25.73
C ILE A 316 8.87 -3.49 -26.74
N THR A 317 10.16 -3.79 -26.84
CA THR A 317 10.65 -4.87 -27.70
C THR A 317 10.21 -6.22 -27.13
N ARG A 318 9.48 -6.99 -27.94
CA ARG A 318 9.11 -8.37 -27.59
C ARG A 318 10.32 -9.28 -27.73
N GLU A 319 10.76 -9.83 -26.61
CA GLU A 319 11.83 -10.83 -26.60
C GLU A 319 11.29 -12.21 -26.95
N HIS A 320 12.11 -13.04 -27.62
CA HIS A 320 11.77 -14.42 -27.92
C HIS A 320 11.70 -15.25 -26.63
N GLN A 321 10.79 -16.22 -26.55
CA GLN A 321 10.69 -17.06 -25.35
C GLN A 321 11.94 -17.93 -25.17
N PRO A 322 12.69 -17.78 -24.07
CA PRO A 322 13.80 -18.67 -23.76
C PRO A 322 13.30 -20.05 -23.30
N GLU A 323 14.20 -21.04 -23.25
CA GLU A 323 13.90 -22.36 -22.68
C GLU A 323 13.56 -22.28 -21.19
N ILE A 324 14.28 -21.43 -20.44
CA ILE A 324 14.02 -21.12 -19.03
C ILE A 324 13.33 -19.75 -18.95
N ILE A 325 12.09 -19.74 -18.47
CA ILE A 325 11.25 -18.54 -18.43
C ILE A 325 11.23 -17.98 -17.01
N ARG A 326 11.48 -16.68 -16.88
CA ARG A 326 11.14 -15.90 -15.69
C ARG A 326 9.71 -15.37 -15.82
N THR A 327 8.85 -15.70 -14.86
CA THR A 327 7.43 -15.34 -14.93
C THR A 327 6.76 -15.24 -13.57
N LYS A 328 5.50 -14.77 -13.57
CA LYS A 328 4.61 -14.71 -12.42
C LYS A 328 3.53 -15.80 -12.54
N LEU A 329 3.29 -16.54 -11.46
CA LEU A 329 2.23 -17.53 -11.34
C LEU A 329 1.28 -17.11 -10.21
N TYR A 330 0.08 -16.63 -10.54
CA TYR A 330 -0.87 -16.17 -9.53
C TYR A 330 -2.09 -17.10 -9.44
N LEU A 331 -2.25 -17.73 -8.27
CA LEU A 331 -3.43 -18.52 -7.92
C LEU A 331 -4.32 -17.74 -6.95
N GLU A 332 -5.58 -17.57 -7.33
CA GLU A 332 -6.61 -16.86 -6.59
C GLU A 332 -7.78 -17.83 -6.30
N VAL A 333 -8.35 -17.74 -5.10
CA VAL A 333 -9.45 -18.58 -4.60
C VAL A 333 -10.52 -17.71 -3.95
N GLY A 334 -11.81 -18.04 -4.11
CA GLY A 334 -12.88 -17.34 -3.38
C GLY A 334 -14.15 -17.00 -4.17
N TRP A 335 -14.29 -17.45 -5.42
CA TRP A 335 -15.54 -17.26 -6.18
C TRP A 335 -16.63 -18.22 -5.70
N GLY A 336 -17.29 -17.89 -4.59
CA GLY A 336 -18.37 -18.67 -3.98
C GLY A 336 -19.69 -17.92 -3.88
N GLU A 337 -20.69 -18.59 -3.32
CA GLU A 337 -21.96 -17.98 -2.93
C GLU A 337 -21.74 -16.95 -1.82
N ARG A 338 -22.42 -15.81 -1.92
CA ARG A 338 -22.26 -14.71 -0.96
C ARG A 338 -22.69 -15.14 0.43
N LYS A 339 -21.92 -14.75 1.45
CA LYS A 339 -22.12 -15.09 2.87
C LYS A 339 -21.93 -16.58 3.19
N ILE A 340 -21.54 -17.41 2.21
CA ILE A 340 -21.26 -18.82 2.45
C ILE A 340 -19.75 -19.00 2.66
N LYS A 341 -19.39 -19.37 3.89
CA LYS A 341 -18.01 -19.63 4.27
C LYS A 341 -17.42 -20.78 3.44
N THR A 342 -16.24 -20.58 2.89
CA THR A 342 -15.40 -21.60 2.28
C THR A 342 -14.00 -21.52 2.87
N ASP A 343 -13.54 -22.61 3.47
CA ASP A 343 -12.17 -22.79 3.92
C ASP A 343 -11.33 -23.43 2.82
N TRP A 344 -10.12 -22.92 2.63
CA TRP A 344 -9.19 -23.31 1.58
C TRP A 344 -7.92 -23.88 2.20
N ASP A 345 -7.47 -25.01 1.66
CA ASP A 345 -6.16 -25.60 1.93
C ASP A 345 -5.50 -25.88 0.58
N VAL A 346 -4.45 -25.10 0.29
CA VAL A 346 -3.86 -25.03 -1.05
C VAL A 346 -2.38 -25.30 -0.97
N GLN A 347 -1.94 -26.37 -1.63
CA GLN A 347 -0.55 -26.52 -2.07
C GLN A 347 -0.41 -25.90 -3.46
N PHE A 348 0.62 -25.10 -3.68
CA PHE A 348 0.86 -24.41 -4.95
C PHE A 348 2.35 -24.31 -5.25
N GLY A 349 2.76 -24.69 -6.46
CA GLY A 349 4.17 -24.71 -6.81
C GLY A 349 4.45 -25.08 -8.27
N ILE A 350 5.70 -25.45 -8.51
CA ILE A 350 6.26 -25.77 -9.84
C ILE A 350 6.84 -27.19 -9.84
N SER A 351 6.96 -27.79 -11.02
CA SER A 351 7.56 -29.12 -11.15
C SER A 351 9.09 -29.09 -11.10
N GLU A 352 9.69 -28.03 -11.63
CA GLU A 352 11.12 -27.84 -11.87
C GLU A 352 11.43 -26.35 -11.90
N GLY A 353 12.69 -25.96 -11.65
CA GLY A 353 13.13 -24.58 -11.59
C GLY A 353 13.32 -24.09 -10.16
N ARG A 354 13.03 -22.81 -9.89
CA ARG A 354 13.12 -22.19 -8.57
C ARG A 354 12.06 -21.12 -8.35
N ILE A 355 11.58 -21.02 -7.12
CA ILE A 355 10.77 -19.88 -6.65
C ILE A 355 11.74 -18.78 -6.22
N LEU A 356 11.63 -17.61 -6.86
CA LEU A 356 12.44 -16.43 -6.57
C LEU A 356 11.82 -15.57 -5.46
N GLU A 357 10.50 -15.52 -5.41
CA GLU A 357 9.75 -14.71 -4.44
C GLU A 357 8.33 -15.27 -4.28
N VAL A 358 7.79 -15.17 -3.05
CA VAL A 358 6.38 -15.40 -2.73
C VAL A 358 5.75 -14.06 -2.39
N GLU A 359 4.68 -13.71 -3.08
CA GLU A 359 3.88 -12.50 -2.86
C GLU A 359 2.45 -12.90 -2.46
N PRO A 360 2.15 -12.92 -1.17
CA PRO A 360 0.79 -13.09 -0.69
C PRO A 360 -0.06 -11.87 -1.03
N ARG A 361 -1.31 -12.13 -1.43
CA ARG A 361 -2.32 -11.13 -1.82
C ARG A 361 -3.58 -11.40 -1.02
N PHE A 362 -3.45 -11.25 0.30
CA PHE A 362 -4.52 -11.50 1.24
C PHE A 362 -5.29 -10.22 1.56
N ARG A 363 -6.59 -10.39 1.79
CA ARG A 363 -7.53 -9.29 2.07
C ARG A 363 -8.19 -9.50 3.42
N GLY A 364 -8.33 -8.40 4.16
CA GLY A 364 -9.20 -8.33 5.32
C GLY A 364 -10.68 -8.33 4.90
N PRO A 365 -11.60 -8.59 5.85
CA PRO A 365 -13.01 -8.31 5.64
C PRO A 365 -13.22 -6.85 5.29
N GLU A 366 -13.99 -6.55 4.25
CA GLU A 366 -14.32 -5.17 3.85
C GLU A 366 -15.20 -4.52 4.93
N VAL A 367 -14.59 -3.64 5.73
CA VAL A 367 -15.27 -2.82 6.76
C VAL A 367 -15.03 -1.37 6.38
N VAL A 368 -16.01 -0.74 5.72
CA VAL A 368 -15.86 0.62 5.19
C VAL A 368 -16.05 1.64 6.30
N SER A 369 -17.00 1.40 7.21
CA SER A 369 -17.18 2.19 8.43
C SER A 369 -16.96 1.33 9.68
N PRO A 370 -16.25 1.85 10.70
CA PRO A 370 -16.11 1.17 11.99
C PRO A 370 -17.43 0.93 12.74
N LEU A 371 -18.50 1.62 12.32
CA LEU A 371 -19.85 1.45 12.84
C LEU A 371 -20.59 0.25 12.22
N GLU A 372 -20.01 -0.40 11.20
CA GLU A 372 -20.58 -1.62 10.64
C GLU A 372 -20.57 -2.75 11.67
N GLU A 373 -21.61 -3.60 11.65
CA GLU A 373 -21.69 -4.74 12.57
C GLU A 373 -20.48 -5.66 12.39
N GLU A 374 -19.80 -5.98 13.50
CA GLU A 374 -18.75 -7.00 13.50
C GLU A 374 -19.26 -8.31 12.90
N LEU A 375 -18.43 -8.92 12.06
CA LEU A 375 -18.54 -10.36 11.83
C LEU A 375 -18.51 -11.03 13.20
N SER A 376 -19.56 -11.81 13.52
CA SER A 376 -19.78 -12.57 14.77
C SER A 376 -18.62 -12.49 15.79
N PRO A 377 -18.85 -12.08 17.07
CA PRO A 377 -17.81 -11.85 18.09
C PRO A 377 -16.81 -13.01 18.37
N SER A 378 -17.08 -14.19 17.81
CA SER A 378 -16.24 -15.40 17.85
C SER A 378 -15.34 -15.59 16.61
N SER A 379 -15.38 -14.69 15.62
CA SER A 379 -14.62 -14.81 14.38
C SER A 379 -13.25 -14.15 14.50
N SER A 380 -12.19 -14.90 14.16
CA SER A 380 -10.84 -14.35 14.10
C SER A 380 -10.68 -13.46 12.87
N TYR A 381 -9.86 -12.41 12.98
CA TYR A 381 -9.45 -11.57 11.86
C TYR A 381 -8.17 -12.07 11.17
N TYR A 382 -7.50 -13.07 11.76
CA TYR A 382 -6.33 -13.74 11.20
C TYR A 382 -6.73 -15.10 10.60
N ASN A 383 -7.17 -15.08 9.34
CA ASN A 383 -7.68 -16.28 8.64
C ASN A 383 -6.76 -16.79 7.53
N SER A 384 -5.73 -16.03 7.15
CA SER A 384 -4.84 -16.36 6.05
C SER A 384 -3.44 -16.62 6.57
N HIS A 385 -2.84 -17.73 6.15
CA HIS A 385 -1.47 -18.08 6.50
C HIS A 385 -0.80 -18.83 5.36
N TRP A 386 0.49 -18.64 5.16
CA TRP A 386 1.28 -19.43 4.22
C TRP A 386 2.65 -19.81 4.76
N GLN A 387 3.20 -20.88 4.19
CA GLN A 387 4.56 -21.35 4.46
C GLN A 387 5.15 -22.01 3.22
N LEU A 388 6.48 -22.13 3.19
CA LEU A 388 7.18 -22.93 2.18
C LEU A 388 6.80 -24.41 2.33
N ASP A 389 6.65 -25.11 1.19
CA ASP A 389 6.41 -26.55 1.08
C ASP A 389 7.51 -27.14 0.18
N GLY A 390 8.72 -27.22 0.76
CA GLY A 390 9.96 -27.50 0.03
C GLY A 390 10.41 -26.33 -0.88
N ASP A 391 11.40 -26.59 -1.73
CA ASP A 391 12.02 -25.56 -2.59
C ASP A 391 11.18 -25.20 -3.83
N LEU A 392 10.15 -26.01 -4.13
CA LEU A 392 9.37 -25.94 -5.35
C LEU A 392 7.89 -25.58 -5.10
N GLY A 393 7.50 -25.27 -3.87
CA GLY A 393 6.12 -24.97 -3.56
C GLY A 393 5.90 -24.23 -2.24
N ILE A 394 4.66 -23.84 -2.05
CA ILE A 394 4.12 -23.28 -0.81
C ILE A 394 2.84 -24.03 -0.44
N ARG A 395 2.46 -23.92 0.83
CA ARG A 395 1.12 -24.22 1.29
C ARG A 395 0.51 -22.97 1.90
N PHE A 396 -0.73 -22.65 1.53
CA PHE A 396 -1.48 -21.59 2.19
C PHE A 396 -2.89 -22.05 2.56
N THR A 397 -3.38 -21.55 3.69
CA THR A 397 -4.75 -21.74 4.17
C THR A 397 -5.42 -20.39 4.26
N THR A 398 -6.70 -20.32 3.88
CA THR A 398 -7.47 -19.07 3.95
C THR A 398 -8.98 -19.33 3.99
N THR A 399 -9.77 -18.30 4.30
CA THR A 399 -11.23 -18.36 4.35
C THR A 399 -11.83 -17.27 3.45
N THR A 400 -12.90 -17.60 2.73
CA THR A 400 -13.64 -16.66 1.87
C THR A 400 -15.15 -16.79 2.04
N PHE A 401 -15.91 -15.73 1.75
CA PHE A 401 -17.38 -15.71 1.86
C PHE A 401 -18.10 -15.37 0.54
N GLY A 402 -17.42 -15.50 -0.60
CA GLY A 402 -17.88 -14.97 -1.89
C GLY A 402 -17.77 -13.45 -1.96
N ASN A 403 -17.73 -12.91 -3.19
CA ASN A 403 -17.62 -11.47 -3.38
C ASN A 403 -18.90 -10.75 -2.93
N PRO A 404 -18.80 -9.63 -2.17
CA PRO A 404 -19.98 -8.90 -1.69
C PRO A 404 -20.87 -8.38 -2.80
N ASN A 405 -20.25 -7.95 -3.90
CA ASN A 405 -20.86 -7.43 -5.11
C ASN A 405 -19.94 -7.71 -6.32
N ASN A 406 -20.29 -7.21 -7.52
CA ASN A 406 -19.56 -7.46 -8.77
C ASN A 406 -18.31 -6.58 -8.97
N SER A 407 -18.04 -5.63 -8.07
CA SER A 407 -16.91 -4.69 -8.14
C SER A 407 -15.92 -4.88 -6.99
N THR A 408 -16.34 -5.42 -5.85
CA THR A 408 -15.52 -5.69 -4.68
C THR A 408 -14.98 -7.12 -4.73
N ASN A 409 -13.68 -7.27 -4.92
CA ASN A 409 -13.02 -8.58 -4.94
C ASN A 409 -12.61 -8.97 -3.51
N ALA A 410 -13.27 -9.97 -2.92
CA ALA A 410 -12.98 -10.52 -1.60
C ALA A 410 -12.29 -11.91 -1.66
N SER A 411 -11.79 -12.28 -2.85
CA SER A 411 -10.98 -13.48 -3.00
C SER A 411 -9.61 -13.33 -2.32
N GLN A 412 -8.88 -14.43 -2.24
CA GLN A 412 -7.58 -14.53 -1.57
C GLN A 412 -6.61 -15.20 -2.54
N GLY A 413 -5.31 -14.95 -2.43
CA GLY A 413 -4.37 -15.66 -3.29
C GLY A 413 -2.91 -15.39 -3.02
N VAL A 414 -2.07 -16.08 -3.78
CA VAL A 414 -0.62 -15.95 -3.69
C VAL A 414 -0.02 -15.97 -5.09
N CYS A 415 0.89 -15.02 -5.36
CA CYS A 415 1.68 -14.96 -6.58
C CYS A 415 3.09 -15.47 -6.32
N LEU A 416 3.57 -16.37 -7.17
CA LEU A 416 4.95 -16.85 -7.18
C LEU A 416 5.71 -16.18 -8.32
N ASN A 417 6.84 -15.55 -8.01
CA ASN A 417 7.85 -15.18 -9.00
C ASN A 417 8.76 -16.38 -9.19
N VAL A 418 8.85 -16.90 -10.41
CA VAL A 418 9.57 -18.16 -10.67
C VAL A 418 10.50 -18.03 -11.85
N GLU A 419 11.52 -18.88 -11.84
CA GLU A 419 12.32 -19.20 -13.01
C GLU A 419 12.18 -20.70 -13.25
N MET A 420 11.59 -21.10 -14.38
CA MET A 420 11.28 -22.50 -14.66
C MET A 420 11.33 -22.82 -16.16
N PRO A 421 11.58 -24.09 -16.55
CA PRO A 421 11.51 -24.49 -17.96
C PRO A 421 10.15 -24.20 -18.60
N SER A 422 10.13 -23.80 -19.87
CA SER A 422 8.90 -23.54 -20.65
C SER A 422 7.95 -24.74 -20.75
N LYS A 423 8.52 -25.95 -20.61
CA LYS A 423 7.80 -27.24 -20.60
C LYS A 423 7.39 -27.71 -19.20
N ALA A 424 7.82 -27.02 -18.15
CA ALA A 424 7.52 -27.40 -16.78
C ALA A 424 6.03 -27.18 -16.44
N ILE A 425 5.61 -27.78 -15.33
CA ILE A 425 4.21 -27.88 -14.92
C ILE A 425 4.02 -27.04 -13.65
N VAL A 426 2.96 -26.23 -13.65
CA VAL A 426 2.43 -25.59 -12.44
C VAL A 426 1.54 -26.60 -11.72
N LYS A 427 1.89 -26.90 -10.47
CA LYS A 427 1.25 -27.92 -9.64
C LYS A 427 0.44 -27.27 -8.54
N SER A 428 -0.74 -27.81 -8.29
CA SER A 428 -1.53 -27.43 -7.12
C SER A 428 -2.41 -28.57 -6.60
N THR A 429 -2.60 -28.60 -5.29
CA THR A 429 -3.65 -29.40 -4.65
C THR A 429 -4.55 -28.42 -3.91
N ILE A 430 -5.80 -28.27 -4.35
CA ILE A 430 -6.78 -27.34 -3.76
C ILE A 430 -7.86 -28.17 -3.08
N ASN A 431 -7.93 -28.15 -1.76
CA ASN A 431 -8.86 -28.93 -0.94
C ASN A 431 -8.90 -30.42 -1.36
N GLY A 432 -7.72 -31.00 -1.62
CA GLY A 432 -7.55 -32.39 -2.08
C GLY A 432 -7.68 -32.61 -3.60
N GLN A 433 -8.15 -31.64 -4.38
CA GLN A 433 -8.22 -31.74 -5.84
C GLN A 433 -6.85 -31.43 -6.46
N LYS A 434 -6.24 -32.42 -7.13
CA LYS A 434 -4.96 -32.25 -7.84
C LYS A 434 -5.15 -31.59 -9.20
N ILE A 435 -4.36 -30.56 -9.47
CA ILE A 435 -4.42 -29.74 -10.69
C ILE A 435 -2.98 -29.56 -11.19
N ASN A 436 -2.75 -29.94 -12.45
CA ASN A 436 -1.46 -29.83 -13.11
C ASN A 436 -1.64 -29.10 -14.43
N ILE A 437 -1.00 -27.94 -14.60
CA ILE A 437 -1.15 -27.10 -15.78
C ILE A 437 0.23 -26.86 -16.40
N PRO A 438 0.46 -27.28 -17.66
CA PRO A 438 1.66 -26.89 -18.38
C PRO A 438 1.83 -25.37 -18.43
N LEU A 439 3.02 -24.84 -18.17
CA LEU A 439 3.27 -23.39 -18.12
C LEU A 439 2.80 -22.69 -19.40
N ASN A 440 3.08 -23.27 -20.58
CA ASN A 440 2.66 -22.72 -21.86
C ASN A 440 1.14 -22.48 -21.98
N LYS A 441 0.30 -23.28 -21.31
CA LYS A 441 -1.15 -23.06 -21.27
C LYS A 441 -1.50 -21.83 -20.44
N LEU A 442 -0.80 -21.58 -19.34
CA LEU A 442 -1.00 -20.37 -18.52
C LEU A 442 -0.46 -19.11 -19.20
N ILE A 443 0.58 -19.23 -20.03
CA ILE A 443 1.04 -18.10 -20.87
C ILE A 443 -0.04 -17.70 -21.88
N GLN A 444 -0.72 -18.69 -22.48
CA GLN A 444 -1.81 -18.45 -23.43
C GLN A 444 -3.05 -17.81 -22.77
N GLY A 445 -3.34 -18.09 -21.50
CA GLY A 445 -4.49 -17.51 -20.81
C GLY A 445 -4.74 -18.07 -19.42
N ALA A 446 -5.66 -17.45 -18.70
CA ALA A 446 -6.10 -17.92 -17.39
C ALA A 446 -6.78 -19.29 -17.47
N ARG A 447 -6.77 -20.05 -16.37
CA ARG A 447 -7.48 -21.32 -16.21
C ARG A 447 -8.29 -21.27 -14.92
N THR A 448 -9.53 -21.71 -14.98
CA THR A 448 -10.46 -21.66 -13.84
C THR A 448 -10.97 -23.05 -13.50
N GLY A 449 -11.44 -23.21 -12.27
CA GLY A 449 -12.11 -24.41 -11.83
C GLY A 449 -12.99 -24.15 -10.62
N ARG A 450 -13.63 -25.21 -10.14
CA ARG A 450 -14.49 -25.22 -8.97
C ARG A 450 -14.18 -26.43 -8.11
N LEU A 451 -14.44 -26.31 -6.81
CA LEU A 451 -14.31 -27.42 -5.87
C LEU A 451 -15.31 -28.55 -6.18
N ARG A 452 -16.51 -28.20 -6.66
CA ARG A 452 -17.60 -29.15 -6.96
C ARG A 452 -18.40 -28.69 -8.19
N LYS A 453 -19.72 -28.91 -8.18
CA LYS A 453 -20.66 -28.52 -9.24
C LYS A 453 -20.87 -27.00 -9.29
N ILE A 454 -21.71 -26.55 -10.22
CA ILE A 454 -22.15 -25.15 -10.33
C ILE A 454 -22.61 -24.60 -8.96
N GLY A 455 -22.30 -23.34 -8.67
CA GLY A 455 -22.56 -22.69 -7.38
C GLY A 455 -21.48 -22.91 -6.31
N SER A 456 -20.70 -24.00 -6.39
CA SER A 456 -19.58 -24.20 -5.46
C SER A 456 -18.43 -23.22 -5.68
N ALA A 457 -17.65 -23.01 -4.62
CA ALA A 457 -16.52 -22.09 -4.63
C ALA A 457 -15.51 -22.41 -5.74
N GLY A 458 -15.07 -21.36 -6.43
CA GLY A 458 -14.17 -21.39 -7.57
C GLY A 458 -12.80 -20.82 -7.29
N TYR A 459 -11.87 -21.19 -8.15
CA TYR A 459 -10.48 -20.72 -8.16
C TYR A 459 -10.05 -20.35 -9.59
N ARG A 460 -8.99 -19.54 -9.67
CA ARG A 460 -8.42 -19.03 -10.92
C ARG A 460 -6.91 -19.05 -10.84
N PHE A 461 -6.30 -19.77 -11.77
CA PHE A 461 -4.91 -19.55 -12.16
C PHE A 461 -4.91 -18.43 -13.21
N ASN A 462 -4.34 -17.30 -12.84
CA ASN A 462 -4.23 -16.15 -13.73
C ASN A 462 -3.26 -16.42 -14.87
N ARG A 463 -3.41 -15.68 -15.98
CA ARG A 463 -2.47 -15.77 -17.11
C ARG A 463 -1.07 -15.42 -16.63
N SER A 464 -0.11 -16.25 -16.98
CA SER A 464 1.29 -16.03 -16.67
C SER A 464 1.91 -15.07 -17.70
N PRO A 465 2.38 -13.86 -17.30
CA PRO A 465 2.95 -12.90 -18.25
C PRO A 465 4.36 -13.31 -18.66
N GLN A 466 4.74 -13.05 -19.90
CA GLN A 466 6.14 -13.18 -20.32
C GLN A 466 6.98 -12.04 -19.74
N GLN A 467 8.29 -12.23 -19.62
CA GLN A 467 9.17 -11.26 -18.98
C GLN A 467 9.08 -9.84 -19.57
N TRP A 468 9.06 -9.73 -20.90
CA TRP A 468 8.92 -8.44 -21.59
C TRP A 468 7.60 -7.73 -21.27
N GLU A 469 6.57 -8.44 -20.77
CA GLU A 469 5.29 -7.85 -20.41
C GLU A 469 5.31 -7.17 -19.02
N PHE A 470 6.29 -7.47 -18.16
CA PHE A 470 6.30 -6.95 -16.78
C PHE A 470 7.64 -6.37 -16.32
N ASP A 471 8.73 -6.47 -17.07
CA ASP A 471 10.05 -5.91 -16.74
C ASP A 471 10.43 -4.85 -17.78
N TRP A 472 10.09 -3.58 -17.52
CA TRP A 472 10.25 -2.47 -18.46
C TRP A 472 11.36 -1.52 -18.01
N LYS A 473 12.29 -1.22 -18.93
CA LYS A 473 13.36 -0.24 -18.74
C LYS A 473 13.18 0.86 -19.78
N CYS A 474 12.87 2.06 -19.32
CA CYS A 474 12.53 3.18 -20.17
C CYS A 474 13.46 4.37 -19.88
N GLN A 475 13.76 5.14 -20.92
CA GLN A 475 14.56 6.35 -20.82
C GLN A 475 13.91 7.46 -21.63
N PHE A 476 13.88 8.67 -21.07
CA PHE A 476 13.38 9.87 -21.73
C PHE A 476 14.28 11.05 -21.39
N THR A 477 14.52 11.94 -22.34
CA THR A 477 15.27 13.18 -22.08
C THR A 477 14.35 14.37 -22.28
N ASP A 478 14.11 15.11 -21.20
CA ASP A 478 13.44 16.41 -21.28
C ASP A 478 14.48 17.52 -21.45
N ILE A 479 14.33 18.33 -22.50
CA ILE A 479 15.18 19.49 -22.78
C ILE A 479 14.36 20.76 -22.57
N THR A 480 14.55 21.39 -21.41
CA THR A 480 13.81 22.59 -21.03
C THR A 480 14.39 23.84 -21.70
N LYS A 481 13.57 24.57 -22.47
CA LYS A 481 13.95 25.84 -23.13
C LYS A 481 13.69 27.09 -22.28
N LYS A 482 12.84 26.99 -21.24
CA LYS A 482 12.52 28.06 -20.30
C LYS A 482 12.49 27.46 -18.89
N HIS A 483 13.37 27.91 -18.02
CA HIS A 483 13.36 27.49 -16.62
C HIS A 483 12.16 28.14 -15.93
N LYS A 484 11.25 27.33 -15.38
CA LYS A 484 10.39 27.77 -14.27
C LYS A 484 11.26 27.82 -13.01
N GLU A 485 10.85 28.60 -12.01
CA GLU A 485 11.54 28.64 -10.71
C GLU A 485 11.66 27.25 -10.08
N LYS A 486 10.66 26.37 -10.29
CA LYS A 486 10.65 24.99 -9.85
C LYS A 486 9.98 24.09 -10.89
N ASP A 487 10.56 22.92 -11.12
CA ASP A 487 9.90 21.84 -11.88
C ASP A 487 9.80 20.60 -11.01
N ILE A 488 8.62 19.97 -10.97
CA ILE A 488 8.35 18.76 -10.21
C ILE A 488 8.01 17.64 -11.17
N TYR A 489 8.65 16.49 -10.98
CA TYR A 489 8.42 15.30 -11.79
C TYR A 489 8.07 14.10 -10.92
N TYR A 490 7.08 13.32 -11.33
CA TYR A 490 6.85 11.99 -10.78
C TYR A 490 6.46 11.01 -11.87
N VAL A 491 6.54 9.72 -11.55
CA VAL A 491 6.21 8.61 -12.45
C VAL A 491 5.05 7.84 -11.86
N ARG A 492 4.12 7.42 -12.72
CA ARG A 492 3.12 6.40 -12.35
C ARG A 492 3.15 5.22 -13.32
N VAL A 493 2.94 4.04 -12.78
CA VAL A 493 2.90 2.77 -13.52
C VAL A 493 1.52 2.18 -13.38
N ARG A 494 0.90 1.81 -14.49
CA ARG A 494 -0.36 1.08 -14.52
C ARG A 494 -0.12 -0.34 -15.04
N GLN A 495 -0.75 -1.32 -14.41
CA GLN A 495 -0.81 -2.69 -14.89
C GLN A 495 -2.15 -3.02 -15.54
N LYS A 496 -2.19 -4.06 -16.39
CA LYS A 496 -3.42 -4.50 -17.07
C LYS A 496 -4.52 -5.00 -16.13
N ASN A 497 -4.20 -5.32 -14.88
CA ASN A 497 -5.14 -5.67 -13.81
C ASN A 497 -5.58 -4.45 -12.98
N ASP A 498 -5.34 -3.24 -13.48
CA ASP A 498 -5.64 -1.96 -12.83
C ASP A 498 -5.01 -1.78 -11.44
N GLN A 499 -3.86 -2.43 -11.23
CA GLN A 499 -2.96 -2.12 -10.13
C GLN A 499 -2.00 -1.00 -10.55
N TRP A 500 -1.70 -0.11 -9.61
CA TRP A 500 -0.95 1.11 -9.88
C TRP A 500 0.20 1.31 -8.90
N ALA A 501 1.21 2.04 -9.35
CA ALA A 501 2.27 2.61 -8.54
C ALA A 501 2.45 4.10 -8.83
N TRP A 502 2.71 4.93 -7.81
CA TRP A 502 3.04 6.35 -7.96
C TRP A 502 4.32 6.66 -7.19
N SER A 503 5.37 7.13 -7.88
CA SER A 503 6.64 7.48 -7.23
C SER A 503 6.52 8.76 -6.41
N SER A 504 7.34 8.87 -5.37
CA SER A 504 7.63 10.20 -4.82
C SER A 504 8.22 11.13 -5.90
N PRO A 505 7.90 12.42 -5.86
CA PRO A 505 8.41 13.38 -6.83
C PRO A 505 9.92 13.62 -6.68
N ILE A 506 10.52 14.11 -7.76
CA ILE A 506 11.82 14.79 -7.77
C ILE A 506 11.55 16.25 -8.11
N GLN A 507 12.12 17.18 -7.34
CA GLN A 507 11.99 18.61 -7.57
C GLN A 507 13.32 19.20 -8.04
N LEU A 508 13.26 20.04 -9.07
CA LEU A 508 14.37 20.85 -9.53
C LEU A 508 14.23 22.27 -8.98
N LEU A 509 15.32 22.83 -8.47
CA LEU A 509 15.41 24.15 -7.83
C LEU A 509 16.43 25.07 -8.49
#